data_AF-A0A5K1F2C9-F1
#
_entry.id   AF-A0A5K1F2C9-F1
#
_cell.length_a   1.000
_cell.length_b   1.000
_cell.length_c   1.000
_cell.angle_alpha   90.00
_cell.angle_beta   90.00
_cell.angle_gamma   90.00
#
_symmetry.space_group_name_H-M   'P 1'
#
loop_
_entity.id
_entity.type
_entity.pdbx_description
1 polymer ?
#
loop_
_entity_poly.entity_id
_entity_poly.type
_entity_poly.pdbx_seq_one_letter_code
_entity_poly.pdbx_strand_id
1 'polypeptide(L)'
;FQAMADAIASISPRFKMPSYHQVRGKFLQATVKKVSDHCDQLKLCWKETSCSIMSDGWTDTKSRTLVNFLVYYPKCTMFLKSLDLSDVPKTVEILFNVFDNV
;
A
#
# COMPACT_ATOMS: atom_id res chain seq x y z
N PHE A 1 13.69 6.73 12.44
CA PHE A 1 13.78 5.71 13.50
C PHE A 1 14.13 6.30 14.85
N GLN A 2 15.15 7.17 14.97
CA GLN A 2 15.54 7.80 16.24
C GLN A 2 14.37 8.48 16.97
N ALA A 3 13.59 9.33 16.27
CA ALA A 3 12.43 9.99 16.87
C ALA A 3 11.37 9.04 17.47
N MET A 4 11.17 7.86 16.87
CA MET A 4 10.29 6.83 17.42
C MET A 4 10.90 6.23 18.70
N ALA A 5 12.20 5.96 18.70
CA ALA A 5 12.92 5.45 19.87
C ALA A 5 12.91 6.46 21.03
N ASP A 6 13.12 7.74 20.73
CA ASP A 6 13.08 8.83 21.71
C ASP A 6 11.67 8.99 22.30
N ALA A 7 10.62 8.91 21.46
CA ALA A 7 9.25 8.95 21.92
C ALA A 7 8.93 7.76 22.84
N ILE A 8 9.38 6.54 22.50
CA ILE A 8 9.22 5.37 23.37
C ILE A 8 9.95 5.57 24.70
N ALA A 9 11.19 6.08 24.67
CA ALA A 9 11.99 6.35 25.85
C ALA A 9 11.36 7.40 26.79
N SER A 10 10.61 8.36 26.24
CA SER A 10 9.94 9.42 27.02
C SER A 10 8.68 8.97 27.78
N ILE A 11 8.05 7.84 27.42
CA ILE A 11 6.73 7.46 27.95
C ILE A 11 6.80 6.89 29.38
N SER A 12 7.79 6.04 29.68
CA SER A 12 8.30 5.71 31.04
C SER A 12 9.25 4.49 30.94
N PRO A 13 10.12 4.26 31.95
CA PRO A 13 10.92 3.03 32.04
C PRO A 13 10.10 1.73 32.10
N ARG A 14 8.78 1.82 32.37
CA ARG A 14 7.87 0.67 32.49
C ARG A 14 7.07 0.41 31.22
N PHE A 15 7.29 1.18 30.16
CA PHE A 15 6.58 0.97 28.90
C PHE A 15 6.99 -0.37 28.28
N LYS A 16 6.00 -1.24 28.04
CA LYS A 16 6.21 -2.52 27.37
C LYS A 16 5.92 -2.35 25.89
N MET A 17 6.93 -2.63 25.07
CA MET A 17 6.75 -2.61 23.62
C MET A 17 5.67 -3.61 23.17
N PRO A 18 4.91 -3.26 22.13
CA PRO A 18 4.02 -4.20 21.45
C PRO A 18 4.74 -5.50 21.10
N SER A 19 4.07 -6.64 21.32
CA SER A 19 4.56 -7.90 20.80
C SER A 19 4.45 -7.95 19.28
N TYR A 20 5.25 -8.81 18.65
CA TYR A 20 5.17 -9.08 17.22
C TYR A 20 3.73 -9.37 16.76
N HIS A 21 2.99 -10.19 17.52
CA HIS A 21 1.60 -10.54 17.22
C HIS A 21 0.65 -9.34 17.29
N GLN A 22 0.86 -8.42 18.23
CA GLN A 22 0.06 -7.20 18.33
C GLN A 22 0.33 -6.27 17.15
N VAL A 23 1.59 -6.13 16.73
CA VAL A 23 1.99 -5.29 15.60
C VAL A 23 1.42 -5.82 14.29
N ARG A 24 1.67 -7.10 13.96
CA ARG A 24 1.21 -7.69 12.69
C ARG A 24 -0.30 -7.90 12.60
N GLY A 25 -0.99 -7.93 13.75
CA GLY A 25 -2.42 -8.17 13.85
C GLY A 25 -3.17 -6.87 14.11
N LYS A 26 -3.46 -6.62 15.39
CA LYS A 26 -4.33 -5.53 15.83
C LYS A 26 -3.89 -4.15 15.34
N PHE A 27 -2.60 -3.82 15.50
CA PHE A 27 -2.11 -2.48 15.16
C PHE A 27 -2.03 -2.26 13.64
N LEU A 28 -1.60 -3.28 12.89
CA LEU A 28 -1.63 -3.21 11.43
C LEU A 28 -3.06 -3.02 10.93
N GLN A 29 -4.03 -3.82 11.39
CA GLN A 29 -5.44 -3.70 10.97
C GLN A 29 -6.02 -2.31 11.29
N ALA A 30 -5.76 -1.80 12.49
CA ALA A 30 -6.21 -0.46 12.88
C ALA A 30 -5.59 0.64 11.98
N THR A 31 -4.31 0.49 11.63
CA THR A 31 -3.61 1.43 10.74
C THR A 31 -4.15 1.36 9.32
N VAL A 32 -4.34 0.15 8.78
CA VAL A 32 -4.93 -0.08 7.46
C VAL A 32 -6.32 0.55 7.39
N LYS A 33 -7.17 0.34 8.40
CA LYS A 33 -8.50 0.95 8.45
C LYS A 33 -8.41 2.48 8.42
N LYS A 34 -7.58 3.08 9.29
CA LYS A 34 -7.41 4.54 9.35
C LYS A 34 -6.92 5.13 8.02
N VAL A 35 -5.96 4.47 7.37
CA VAL A 35 -5.45 4.91 6.06
C VAL A 35 -6.51 4.72 4.98
N SER A 36 -7.27 3.62 4.99
CA SER A 36 -8.37 3.38 4.05
C SER A 36 -9.44 4.46 4.17
N ASP A 37 -9.88 4.78 5.40
CA ASP A 37 -10.89 5.81 5.64
C ASP A 37 -10.42 7.18 5.07
N HIS A 38 -9.13 7.50 5.22
CA HIS A 38 -8.54 8.71 4.64
C HIS A 38 -8.47 8.65 3.10
N CYS A 39 -8.06 7.50 2.54
CA CYS A 39 -8.04 7.30 1.11
C CYS A 39 -9.45 7.44 0.50
N ASP A 40 -10.49 6.93 1.15
CA ASP A 40 -11.86 7.03 0.66
C ASP A 40 -12.37 8.47 0.62
N GLN A 41 -11.92 9.33 1.54
CA GLN A 41 -12.17 10.77 1.46
C GLN A 41 -11.49 11.41 0.22
N LEU A 42 -10.24 11.03 -0.07
CA LEU A 42 -9.52 11.53 -1.25
C LEU A 42 -10.17 11.05 -2.57
N LYS A 43 -10.74 9.85 -2.58
CA LYS A 43 -11.47 9.28 -3.73
C LYS A 43 -12.71 10.09 -4.12
N LEU A 44 -13.34 10.80 -3.17
CA LEU A 44 -14.48 11.66 -3.48
C LEU A 44 -14.12 12.75 -4.49
N CYS A 45 -12.89 13.26 -4.44
CA CYS A 45 -12.41 14.28 -5.38
C CYS A 45 -12.15 13.74 -6.79
N TRP A 46 -11.99 12.43 -6.98
CA TRP A 46 -11.66 11.84 -8.29
C TRP A 46 -12.75 12.07 -9.35
N LYS A 47 -14.01 12.25 -8.95
CA LYS A 47 -15.10 12.55 -9.89
C LYS A 47 -14.99 13.97 -10.46
N GLU A 48 -14.43 14.89 -9.68
CA GLU A 48 -14.33 16.31 -10.04
C GLU A 48 -13.03 16.59 -10.80
N THR A 49 -11.98 15.83 -10.51
CA THR A 49 -10.66 15.99 -11.08
C THR A 49 -10.22 14.69 -11.74
N SER A 50 -9.89 14.72 -13.02
CA SER A 50 -9.31 13.56 -13.70
C SER A 50 -8.09 13.04 -12.94
N CYS A 51 -8.01 11.73 -12.78
CA CYS A 51 -6.87 11.03 -12.20
C CYS A 51 -6.24 10.09 -13.22
N SER A 52 -4.97 9.73 -13.01
CA SER A 52 -4.26 8.77 -13.86
C SER A 52 -3.90 7.52 -13.06
N ILE A 53 -4.14 6.34 -13.62
CA ILE A 53 -3.64 5.09 -13.07
C ILE A 53 -2.21 4.90 -13.55
N MET A 54 -1.31 4.61 -12.61
CA MET A 54 0.09 4.28 -12.87
C MET A 54 0.34 2.84 -12.45
N SER A 55 1.04 2.10 -13.30
CA SER A 55 1.54 0.76 -12.97
C SER A 55 3.06 0.76 -12.94
N ASP A 56 3.64 0.19 -11.89
CA ASP A 56 5.08 -0.05 -11.78
C ASP A 56 5.33 -1.55 -11.58
N GLY A 57 5.93 -2.19 -12.58
CA GLY A 57 6.20 -3.62 -12.59
C GLY A 57 7.69 -3.90 -12.52
N TRP A 58 8.11 -4.71 -11.57
CA TRP A 58 9.50 -5.16 -11.46
C TRP A 58 9.57 -6.69 -11.39
N THR A 59 10.65 -7.24 -11.94
CA THR A 59 10.99 -8.66 -11.84
C THR A 59 12.34 -8.81 -11.16
N ASP A 60 12.41 -9.65 -10.14
CA ASP A 60 13.64 -9.89 -9.40
C ASP A 60 14.53 -10.97 -10.04
N THR A 61 15.73 -11.18 -9.48
CA THR A 61 16.68 -12.18 -9.98
C THR A 61 16.21 -13.64 -9.82
N LYS A 62 15.13 -13.87 -9.07
CA LYS A 62 14.48 -15.17 -8.89
C LYS A 62 13.23 -15.30 -9.78
N SER A 63 13.09 -14.44 -10.79
CA SER A 63 11.95 -14.38 -11.71
C SER A 63 10.61 -14.07 -11.04
N ARG A 64 10.61 -13.54 -9.82
CA ARG A 64 9.39 -13.09 -9.15
C ARG A 64 8.97 -11.76 -9.73
N THR A 65 7.72 -11.64 -10.17
CA THR A 65 7.19 -10.42 -10.79
C THR A 65 6.13 -9.82 -9.89
N LEU A 66 6.30 -8.56 -9.52
CA LEU A 66 5.31 -7.80 -8.75
C LEU A 66 4.93 -6.55 -9.53
N VAL A 67 3.63 -6.28 -9.66
CA VAL A 67 3.10 -5.06 -10.27
C VAL A 67 2.35 -4.25 -9.24
N ASN A 68 2.75 -3.01 -9.04
CA ASN A 68 2.10 -2.04 -8.17
C ASN A 68 1.19 -1.13 -8.98
N PHE A 69 -0.05 -0.94 -8.51
CA PHE A 69 -0.99 0.01 -9.08
C PHE A 69 -1.15 1.20 -8.14
N LEU A 70 -1.03 2.39 -8.70
CA LEU A 70 -1.17 3.65 -8.02
C LEU A 70 -2.14 4.55 -8.77
N VAL A 71 -2.81 5.44 -8.05
CA VAL A 71 -3.56 6.56 -8.64
C VAL A 71 -2.79 7.83 -8.40
N TYR A 72 -2.50 8.56 -9.48
CA TYR A 72 -2.00 9.91 -9.42
C TYR A 72 -3.16 10.91 -9.51
N TYR A 73 -3.20 11.81 -8.54
CA TYR A 73 -4.08 12.96 -8.45
C TYR A 73 -3.20 14.17 -8.08
N PRO A 74 -3.39 15.40 -8.62
CA PRO A 74 -2.48 16.52 -8.37
C PRO A 74 -2.13 16.83 -6.91
N LYS A 75 -2.97 16.42 -5.94
CA LYS A 75 -2.69 16.60 -4.50
C LYS A 75 -2.07 15.37 -3.83
N CYS A 76 -2.12 14.20 -4.44
CA CYS A 76 -1.71 12.94 -3.81
C CYS A 76 -1.45 11.81 -4.82
N THR A 77 -0.46 10.98 -4.54
CA THR A 77 -0.33 9.64 -5.15
C THR A 77 -0.82 8.61 -4.14
N MET A 78 -1.78 7.78 -4.53
CA MET A 78 -2.38 6.75 -3.69
C MET A 78 -2.00 5.37 -4.18
N PHE A 79 -1.55 4.50 -3.28
CA PHE A 79 -1.39 3.08 -3.56
C PHE A 79 -2.76 2.39 -3.61
N LEU A 80 -3.05 1.66 -4.67
CA LEU A 80 -4.28 0.86 -4.80
C LEU A 80 -4.05 -0.57 -4.32
N LYS A 81 -3.16 -1.28 -5.02
CA LYS A 81 -2.89 -2.70 -4.80
C LYS A 81 -1.56 -3.10 -5.44
N SER A 82 -1.03 -4.22 -4.98
CA SER A 82 0.06 -4.94 -5.66
C SER A 82 -0.46 -6.30 -6.09
N LEU A 83 -0.06 -6.75 -7.27
CA LEU A 83 -0.35 -8.08 -7.77
C LEU A 83 0.96 -8.87 -7.94
N ASP A 84 0.97 -10.08 -7.37
CA ASP A 84 2.02 -11.06 -7.62
C ASP A 84 1.71 -11.78 -8.93
N LEU A 85 2.58 -11.58 -9.93
CA LEU A 85 2.50 -12.18 -11.25
C LEU A 85 3.69 -13.12 -11.49
N SER A 86 4.32 -13.64 -10.44
CA SER A 86 5.50 -14.52 -10.54
C SER A 86 5.20 -15.80 -11.32
N ASP A 87 4.06 -16.43 -11.03
CA ASP A 87 3.63 -17.69 -11.65
C ASP A 87 2.64 -17.47 -12.81
N VAL A 88 2.50 -16.22 -13.27
CA VAL A 88 1.50 -15.83 -14.25
C VAL A 88 2.16 -15.60 -15.62
N PRO A 89 1.69 -16.24 -16.70
CA PRO A 89 2.17 -15.95 -18.04
C PRO A 89 1.95 -14.48 -18.42
N LYS A 90 2.99 -13.84 -18.97
CA LYS A 90 2.96 -12.42 -19.36
C LYS A 90 2.36 -12.24 -20.76
N THR A 91 1.14 -12.75 -21.00
CA THR A 91 0.44 -12.55 -22.27
C THR A 91 -0.34 -11.25 -22.26
N VAL A 92 -0.67 -10.74 -23.45
CA VAL A 92 -1.42 -9.48 -23.61
C VAL A 92 -2.80 -9.59 -22.97
N GLU A 93 -3.47 -10.73 -23.10
CA GLU A 93 -4.82 -10.96 -22.57
C GLU A 93 -4.82 -10.94 -21.04
N ILE A 94 -3.82 -11.56 -20.42
CA ILE A 94 -3.70 -11.60 -18.96
C ILE A 94 -3.38 -10.21 -18.41
N LEU A 95 -2.45 -9.49 -19.04
CA LEU A 95 -2.14 -8.12 -18.65
C LEU A 95 -3.36 -7.22 -18.82
N PHE A 96 -4.08 -7.32 -19.94
CA PHE A 96 -5.31 -6.56 -20.17
C PHE A 96 -6.34 -6.83 -19.06
N ASN A 97 -6.58 -8.10 -18.73
CA ASN A 97 -7.49 -8.47 -17.65
C ASN A 97 -7.03 -7.92 -16.29
N VAL A 98 -5.71 -7.93 -16.03
CA VAL A 98 -5.15 -7.31 -14.82
C VAL A 98 -5.51 -5.83 -14.75
N PHE A 99 -5.31 -5.07 -15.83
CA PHE A 99 -5.61 -3.64 -15.90
C PHE A 99 -7.11 -3.33 -15.84
N ASP A 100 -7.96 -4.15 -16.46
CA ASP A 100 -9.42 -3.96 -16.46
C ASP A 100 -10.03 -4.19 -15.06
N ASN A 101 -9.36 -4.99 -14.22
CA ASN A 101 -9.77 -5.25 -12.84
C ASN A 101 -9.05 -4.37 -11.81
N VAL A 102 -8.27 -3.35 -12.22
CA VAL A 102 -7.66 -2.36 -11.30
C VAL A 102 -8.72 -1.47 -10.70
#